data_AF-A0A3M5DC68-F1
#
_entry.id   AF-A0A3M5DC68-F1
#
_cell.length_a   1.000
_cell.length_b   1.000
_cell.length_c   1.000
_cell.angle_alpha   90.00
_cell.angle_beta   90.00
_cell.angle_gamma   90.00
#
_symmetry.space_group_name_H-M   'P 1'
#
loop_
_entity.id
_entity.type
_entity.pdbx_description
1 polymer ?
#
loop_
_entity_poly.entity_id
_entity_poly.type
_entity_poly.pdbx_seq_one_letter_code
_entity_poly.pdbx_strand_id
1 'polypeptide(L)'
;RTCYDHLAGELAVGVFARMLDAGWIEQEGRTLRLSATGEAGLAGLGIDLAEVRRRRRQFACARPDWSERKPHLGGALGAALLEACLRQGWLRPQDGSRALQVSPKGRAGLRGLAERTAG
;
A
#
# COMPACT_ATOMS: atom_id res chain seq x y z
N ARG A 1 -8.83 7.30 -1.21
CA ARG A 1 -9.95 6.86 -0.35
C ARG A 1 -9.56 5.56 0.36
N THR A 2 -10.38 5.03 1.25
CA THR A 2 -10.18 3.69 1.85
C THR A 2 -11.19 2.65 1.34
N CYS A 3 -10.75 1.40 1.28
CA CYS A 3 -11.60 0.21 1.24
C CYS A 3 -11.49 -0.46 2.62
N TYR A 4 -12.44 -0.18 3.51
CA TYR A 4 -12.31 -0.51 4.93
C TYR A 4 -11.08 0.15 5.56
N ASP A 5 -10.08 -0.65 5.92
CA ASP A 5 -8.88 -0.29 6.68
C ASP A 5 -7.62 -0.09 5.81
N HIS A 6 -7.75 -0.12 4.48
CA HIS A 6 -6.61 0.03 3.56
C HIS A 6 -6.93 0.96 2.40
N LEU A 7 -5.90 1.36 1.65
CA LEU A 7 -6.01 2.29 0.52
C LEU A 7 -6.84 1.70 -0.63
N ALA A 8 -7.62 2.56 -1.28
CA ALA A 8 -8.35 2.25 -2.50
C ALA A 8 -8.44 3.46 -3.46
N GLY A 9 -8.87 3.19 -4.69
CA GLY A 9 -8.94 4.14 -5.80
C GLY A 9 -7.64 4.26 -6.57
N GLU A 10 -7.62 5.19 -7.51
CA GLU A 10 -6.53 5.45 -8.45
C GLU A 10 -5.14 5.41 -7.78
N LEU A 11 -5.00 6.11 -6.65
CA LEU A 11 -3.74 6.16 -5.90
C LEU A 11 -3.29 4.78 -5.41
N ALA A 12 -4.21 3.98 -4.87
CA ALA A 12 -3.91 2.66 -4.34
C ALA A 12 -3.55 1.67 -5.45
N VAL A 13 -4.26 1.76 -6.58
CA VAL A 13 -3.98 0.98 -7.79
C VAL A 13 -2.61 1.35 -8.37
N GLY A 14 -2.28 2.63 -8.44
CA GLY A 14 -0.98 3.09 -8.94
C GLY A 14 0.19 2.69 -8.03
N VAL A 15 0.00 2.70 -6.71
CA VAL A 15 0.97 2.13 -5.75
C VAL A 15 1.13 0.63 -5.98
N PHE A 16 0.03 -0.10 -6.08
CA PHE A 16 0.04 -1.55 -6.27
C PHE A 16 0.75 -1.96 -7.57
N ALA A 17 0.45 -1.28 -8.69
CA ALA A 17 1.12 -1.53 -9.97
C ALA A 17 2.63 -1.31 -9.88
N ARG A 18 3.09 -0.23 -9.24
CA ARG A 18 4.53 0.02 -9.08
C ARG A 18 5.22 -0.99 -8.19
N MET A 19 4.55 -1.48 -7.15
CA MET A 19 5.09 -2.58 -6.33
C MET A 19 5.29 -3.85 -7.15
N LEU A 20 4.38 -4.16 -8.10
CA LEU A 20 4.56 -5.27 -9.04
C LEU A 20 5.73 -4.99 -10.00
N ASP A 21 5.73 -3.82 -10.65
CA ASP A 21 6.74 -3.44 -11.65
C ASP A 21 8.16 -3.36 -11.07
N ALA A 22 8.29 -2.97 -9.80
CA ALA A 22 9.56 -2.92 -9.08
C ALA A 22 9.94 -4.26 -8.43
N GLY A 23 9.11 -5.31 -8.59
CA GLY A 23 9.34 -6.63 -8.00
C GLY A 23 9.29 -6.64 -6.48
N TRP A 24 8.58 -5.69 -5.84
CA TRP A 24 8.36 -5.70 -4.38
C TRP A 24 7.35 -6.77 -3.99
N ILE A 25 6.31 -6.94 -4.81
CA ILE A 25 5.30 -7.98 -4.64
C ILE A 25 5.22 -8.86 -5.88
N GLU A 26 4.93 -10.13 -5.66
CA GLU A 26 4.55 -11.09 -6.69
C GLU A 26 3.10 -11.51 -6.44
N GLN A 27 2.31 -11.65 -7.51
CA GLN A 27 0.90 -11.99 -7.43
C GLN A 27 0.62 -13.36 -8.03
N GLU A 28 -0.02 -14.23 -7.23
CA GLU A 28 -0.58 -15.51 -7.69
C GLU A 28 -2.08 -15.54 -7.34
N GLY A 29 -2.93 -15.33 -8.35
CA GLY A 29 -4.35 -15.15 -8.15
C GLY A 29 -4.64 -13.94 -7.26
N ARG A 30 -5.18 -14.16 -6.05
CA ARG A 30 -5.41 -13.11 -5.04
C ARG A 30 -4.32 -13.04 -3.97
N THR A 31 -3.42 -14.01 -3.92
CA THR A 31 -2.35 -14.08 -2.93
C THR A 31 -1.19 -13.21 -3.39
N LEU A 32 -0.55 -12.53 -2.44
CA LEU A 32 0.64 -11.72 -2.67
C LEU A 32 1.79 -12.23 -1.83
N ARG A 33 2.97 -12.30 -2.43
CA ARG A 33 4.23 -12.59 -1.74
C ARG A 33 5.13 -11.37 -1.83
N LEU A 34 5.86 -11.08 -0.75
CA LEU A 34 6.91 -10.06 -0.77
C LEU A 34 8.23 -10.68 -1.23
N SER A 35 8.98 -9.94 -2.04
CA SER A 35 10.39 -10.19 -2.28
C SER A 35 11.23 -9.56 -1.16
N ALA A 36 12.51 -9.93 -1.06
CA ALA A 36 13.43 -9.30 -0.12
C ALA A 36 13.52 -7.77 -0.28
N THR A 37 13.50 -7.29 -1.53
CA THR A 37 13.49 -5.84 -1.84
C THR A 37 12.19 -5.19 -1.37
N GLY A 38 11.05 -5.86 -1.56
CA GLY A 38 9.77 -5.38 -1.04
C GLY A 38 9.76 -5.30 0.48
N GLU A 39 10.31 -6.30 1.16
CA GLU A 39 10.43 -6.29 2.62
C GLU A 39 11.30 -5.12 3.11
N ALA A 40 12.47 -4.91 2.51
CA ALA A 40 13.36 -3.80 2.86
C ALA A 40 12.69 -2.44 2.60
N GLY A 41 12.03 -2.28 1.45
CA GLY A 41 11.34 -1.04 1.09
C GLY A 41 10.20 -0.69 2.04
N LEU A 42 9.37 -1.68 2.42
CA LEU A 42 8.29 -1.49 3.39
C LEU A 42 8.82 -1.22 4.80
N ALA A 43 9.89 -1.91 5.21
CA ALA A 43 10.57 -1.63 6.48
C ALA A 43 11.12 -0.20 6.52
N GLY A 44 11.66 0.31 5.40
CA GLY A 44 12.10 1.70 5.25
C GLY A 44 10.99 2.74 5.40
N LEU A 45 9.72 2.35 5.20
CA LEU A 45 8.54 3.19 5.50
C LEU A 45 8.12 3.13 6.98
N GLY A 46 8.85 2.37 7.81
CA GLY A 46 8.54 2.11 9.22
C GLY A 46 7.44 1.07 9.43
N ILE A 47 7.30 0.11 8.51
CA ILE A 47 6.36 -1.01 8.67
C ILE A 47 7.08 -2.18 9.33
N ASP A 48 6.64 -2.57 10.53
CA ASP A 48 7.13 -3.78 11.20
C ASP A 48 6.44 -5.01 10.61
N LEU A 49 7.10 -5.65 9.63
CA LEU A 49 6.56 -6.82 8.95
C LEU A 49 6.42 -8.04 9.87
N ALA A 50 7.21 -8.13 10.95
CA ALA A 50 7.07 -9.22 11.91
C ALA A 50 5.77 -9.07 12.71
N GLU A 51 5.41 -7.85 13.11
CA GLU A 51 4.09 -7.57 13.69
C GLU A 51 2.97 -7.87 12.70
N VAL A 52 3.07 -7.34 11.48
CA VAL A 52 2.01 -7.45 10.49
C VAL A 52 1.68 -8.92 10.18
N ARG A 53 2.71 -9.79 10.15
CA ARG A 53 2.57 -11.24 9.96
C ARG A 53 1.91 -11.96 11.14
N ARG A 54 1.97 -11.42 12.35
CA ARG A 54 1.32 -11.99 13.55
C ARG A 54 -0.18 -11.65 13.65
N ARG A 55 -0.68 -10.67 12.89
CA ARG A 55 -2.11 -10.31 12.91
C ARG A 55 -2.98 -11.50 12.47
N ARG A 56 -4.10 -11.76 13.15
CA ARG A 56 -5.03 -12.88 12.86
C ARG A 56 -5.92 -12.63 11.63
N ARG A 57 -5.30 -12.40 10.47
CA ARG A 57 -5.95 -12.16 9.17
C ARG A 57 -4.96 -12.45 8.05
N GLN A 58 -5.43 -12.48 6.81
CA GLN A 58 -4.55 -12.63 5.64
C GLN A 58 -3.49 -11.52 5.61
N PHE A 59 -2.22 -11.91 5.43
CA PHE A 59 -1.08 -11.00 5.42
C PHE A 59 -1.20 -9.95 4.31
N ALA A 60 -1.33 -10.37 3.05
CA ALA A 60 -1.49 -9.49 1.90
C ALA A 60 -2.38 -10.15 0.84
N CYS A 61 -3.21 -9.36 0.16
CA CYS A 61 -4.00 -9.84 -0.97
C CYS A 61 -4.31 -8.77 -2.00
N ALA A 62 -4.51 -9.19 -3.25
CA ALA A 62 -5.00 -8.33 -4.32
C ALA A 62 -6.51 -8.15 -4.17
N ARG A 63 -6.93 -6.94 -3.80
CA ARG A 63 -8.34 -6.57 -3.64
C ARG A 63 -8.83 -5.84 -4.90
N PRO A 64 -9.94 -6.26 -5.51
CA PRO A 64 -10.47 -5.59 -6.69
C PRO A 64 -10.97 -4.20 -6.33
N ASP A 65 -10.56 -3.20 -7.10
CA ASP A 65 -11.15 -1.87 -7.10
C ASP A 65 -12.22 -1.78 -8.20
N TRP A 66 -13.48 -1.58 -7.81
CA TRP A 66 -14.58 -1.52 -8.76
C TRP A 66 -14.60 -0.23 -9.59
N SER A 67 -14.11 0.91 -9.06
CA SER A 67 -14.08 2.16 -9.83
C SER A 67 -12.96 2.14 -10.86
N GLU A 68 -11.79 1.62 -10.47
CA GLU A 68 -10.61 1.59 -11.35
C GLU A 68 -10.52 0.34 -12.23
N ARG A 69 -11.32 -0.70 -11.93
CA ARG A 69 -11.28 -2.03 -12.56
C ARG A 69 -9.90 -2.68 -12.51
N LYS A 70 -9.15 -2.42 -11.43
CA LYS A 70 -7.78 -2.90 -11.19
C LYS A 70 -7.58 -3.28 -9.71
N PRO A 71 -6.63 -4.16 -9.38
CA PRO A 71 -6.37 -4.54 -8.00
C PRO A 71 -5.62 -3.45 -7.21
N HIS A 72 -5.82 -3.42 -5.90
CA HIS A 72 -5.00 -2.69 -4.93
C HIS A 72 -4.59 -3.61 -3.76
N LEU A 73 -3.62 -3.16 -2.95
CA LEU A 73 -3.13 -3.90 -1.81
C LEU A 73 -4.17 -3.95 -0.68
N GLY A 74 -4.51 -5.15 -0.23
CA GLY A 74 -5.32 -5.39 0.97
C GLY A 74 -4.63 -6.33 1.96
N GLY A 75 -5.37 -6.78 2.97
CA GLY A 75 -4.84 -7.61 4.06
C GLY A 75 -4.14 -6.77 5.14
N ALA A 76 -3.48 -7.46 6.08
CA ALA A 76 -2.74 -6.82 7.17
C ALA A 76 -1.72 -5.80 6.65
N LEU A 77 -1.05 -6.12 5.54
CA LEU A 77 -0.06 -5.27 4.91
C LEU A 77 -0.68 -4.01 4.29
N GLY A 78 -1.84 -4.13 3.64
CA GLY A 78 -2.56 -2.97 3.11
C GLY A 78 -2.97 -1.99 4.20
N ALA A 79 -3.37 -2.50 5.38
CA ALA A 79 -3.68 -1.66 6.54
C ALA A 79 -2.43 -0.99 7.11
N ALA A 80 -1.34 -1.75 7.28
CA ALA A 80 -0.07 -1.20 7.75
C ALA A 80 0.50 -0.13 6.82
N LEU A 81 0.31 -0.26 5.50
CA LEU A 81 0.70 0.76 4.53
C LEU A 81 -0.13 2.05 4.68
N LEU A 82 -1.45 1.94 4.91
CA LEU A 82 -2.27 3.10 5.21
C LEU A 82 -1.81 3.78 6.51
N GLU A 83 -1.63 3.00 7.58
CA GLU A 83 -1.13 3.49 8.88
C GLU A 83 0.21 4.22 8.72
N ALA A 84 1.14 3.67 7.93
CA ALA A 84 2.43 4.30 7.65
C ALA A 84 2.27 5.62 6.89
N CYS A 85 1.44 5.67 5.84
CA CYS A 85 1.16 6.90 5.09
C CYS A 85 0.55 8.00 5.97
N LEU A 86 -0.37 7.63 6.88
CA LEU A 86 -0.97 8.55 7.84
C LEU A 86 0.07 9.08 8.83
N ARG A 87 0.87 8.19 9.43
CA ARG A 87 1.93 8.54 10.39
C ARG A 87 2.99 9.46 9.78
N GLN A 88 3.32 9.27 8.50
CA GLN A 88 4.26 10.14 7.80
C GLN A 88 3.67 11.52 7.40
N GLY A 89 2.37 11.72 7.61
CA GLY A 89 1.63 12.91 7.20
C GLY A 89 1.40 13.00 5.69
N TRP A 90 1.50 11.87 4.96
CA TRP A 90 1.29 11.83 3.51
C TRP A 90 -0.18 11.91 3.16
N LEU A 91 -1.01 11.28 4.00
CA LEU A 91 -2.45 11.23 3.86
C LEU A 91 -3.10 11.80 5.12
N ARG A 92 -4.29 12.40 4.95
CA ARG A 92 -5.14 12.85 6.06
C ARG A 92 -6.57 12.34 5.82
N PRO A 93 -7.25 11.77 6.82
CA PRO A 93 -8.67 11.45 6.72
C PRO A 93 -9.50 12.71 6.50
N GLN A 94 -10.63 12.57 5.81
CA GLN A 94 -11.66 13.60 5.77
C GLN A 94 -12.86 13.14 6.60
N ASP A 95 -13.23 13.94 7.59
CA ASP A 95 -14.26 13.61 8.57
C ASP A 95 -15.60 13.24 7.90
N GLY A 96 -16.27 12.24 8.47
CA GLY A 96 -17.56 11.75 7.97
C GLY A 96 -17.49 11.00 6.63
N SER A 97 -16.30 10.66 6.13
CA SER A 97 -16.15 9.98 4.84
C SER A 97 -15.00 8.95 4.81
N ARG A 98 -14.91 8.20 3.70
CA ARG A 98 -13.74 7.34 3.37
C ARG A 98 -12.69 8.07 2.53
N ALA A 99 -12.84 9.37 2.32
CA ALA A 99 -11.92 10.15 1.51
C ALA A 99 -10.61 10.39 2.27
N LEU A 100 -9.52 10.48 1.51
CA LEU A 100 -8.18 10.75 2.02
C LEU A 100 -7.63 11.92 1.22
N GLN A 101 -7.17 12.95 1.91
CA GLN A 101 -6.48 14.08 1.31
C GLN A 101 -4.98 13.79 1.23
N VAL A 102 -4.39 13.97 0.05
CA VAL A 102 -2.94 13.84 -0.15
C VAL A 102 -2.26 15.17 0.14
N SER A 103 -1.31 15.18 1.08
CA SER A 103 -0.50 16.36 1.37
C SER A 103 0.55 16.63 0.28
N PRO A 104 1.14 17.83 0.21
CA PRO A 104 2.27 18.09 -0.70
C PRO A 104 3.42 17.10 -0.52
N LYS A 105 3.82 16.82 0.73
CA LYS A 105 4.81 15.79 1.08
C LYS A 105 4.35 14.40 0.63
N GLY A 106 3.06 14.10 0.82
CA GLY A 106 2.47 12.84 0.40
C GLY A 106 2.53 12.60 -1.10
N ARG A 107 2.39 13.64 -1.93
CA ARG A 107 2.54 13.50 -3.38
C ARG A 107 3.94 13.02 -3.76
N ALA A 108 4.98 13.57 -3.15
CA ALA A 108 6.35 13.15 -3.40
C ALA A 108 6.62 11.75 -2.85
N GLY A 109 6.24 11.49 -1.59
CA GLY A 109 6.47 10.18 -0.96
C GLY A 109 5.72 9.04 -1.65
N LEU A 110 4.45 9.26 -2.03
CA LEU A 110 3.66 8.27 -2.73
C LEU A 110 4.19 8.05 -4.15
N ARG A 111 4.71 9.07 -4.83
CA ARG A 111 5.36 8.93 -6.13
C ARG A 111 6.68 8.15 -6.02
N GLY A 112 7.49 8.41 -5.00
CA GLY A 112 8.74 7.69 -4.72
C GLY A 112 8.57 6.23 -4.31
N LEU A 113 7.38 5.84 -3.85
CA LEU A 113 7.15 4.50 -3.34
C LEU A 113 7.27 3.45 -4.46
N ALA A 114 8.16 2.48 -4.25
CA ALA A 114 8.49 1.45 -5.24
C ALA A 114 8.90 2.05 -6.60
N GLU A 115 9.51 3.24 -6.61
CA GLU A 115 10.25 3.67 -7.80
C GLU A 115 11.49 2.78 -7.96
N ARG A 116 11.69 2.30 -9.19
CA ARG A 116 12.96 1.69 -9.55
C ARG A 116 14.03 2.77 -9.45
N THR A 117 15.03 2.57 -8.59
CA THR A 117 16.28 3.31 -8.72
C THR A 117 16.83 2.99 -10.10
N ALA A 118 16.94 3.99 -10.97
CA ALA A 118 17.67 3.82 -12.21
C ALA A 118 19.11 3.43 -11.82
N GLY A 119 19.55 2.27 -12.30
CA GLY A 119 20.92 1.81 -12.14
C GLY A 119 21.90 2.70 -12.90
#